data_AF-A0A7Y2PYX7-F1
#
_entry.id   AF-A0A7Y2PYX7-F1
#
_cell.length_a   1.000
_cell.length_b   1.000
_cell.length_c   1.000
_cell.angle_alpha   90.00
_cell.angle_beta   90.00
_cell.angle_gamma   90.00
#
_symmetry.space_group_name_H-M   'P 1'
#
loop_
_entity.id
_entity.type
_entity.pdbx_description
1 polymer ?
#
loop_
_entity_poly.entity_id
_entity_poly.type
_entity_poly.pdbx_seq_one_letter_code
_entity_poly.pdbx_strand_id
1 'polypeptide(L)'
;MKQTQTKLFDFSDAGLDFSAGSKNLFPDRFKKMLALGYNEQTVLSVTVLGNQVTFTYGGVHGYVTDRVLKIDSGSLSLINEGEFWIDSVTTNTVTFTLDDAPISITGGFTTRIAPLGWSLEYESGNIQLYKLKNMDETDLFLRLCFQNLSSGRNCISPCLGKTANLTTGEITDIYAFNANKSIESPTSVAAGNRWEFSGYNSSTYDNYTYSQGASMFGVGIVVGSLYHFISVTNNFNSNGRGFVNGFLPCFTHNYDAIKLPLLIMHYNTNTGGLNLTTILSNVQPFIGNTRCVFHPNTGVSGVFSTPQAANSFTDLDGFNTTTCEPISIYEETTRQHIGYISGGMYVAKYASANAPTLTIAASPSFSMDIDLNSKIVLHYISNSANASSAVFFAIPVEPIKYA
;
A
#
# COMPACT_ATOMS: atom_id res chain seq x y z
N MET A 1 -0.27 24.68 -2.19
CA MET A 1 -0.34 23.43 -3.00
C MET A 1 -0.52 22.20 -2.09
N LYS A 2 -1.35 21.22 -2.48
CA LYS A 2 -1.50 19.95 -1.74
C LYS A 2 -0.29 19.03 -1.96
N GLN A 3 -0.02 18.14 -0.99
CA GLN A 3 1.08 17.18 -1.08
C GLN A 3 0.92 16.19 -2.24
N THR A 4 2.02 15.81 -2.90
CA THR A 4 2.03 14.78 -3.95
C THR A 4 2.96 13.61 -3.65
N GLN A 5 3.65 13.63 -2.50
CA GLN A 5 4.61 12.61 -2.09
C GLN A 5 3.94 11.25 -1.89
N THR A 6 2.79 11.23 -1.21
CA THR A 6 2.04 10.01 -0.94
C THR A 6 0.84 9.92 -1.86
N LYS A 7 0.76 8.77 -2.54
CA LYS A 7 -0.18 8.49 -3.62
C LYS A 7 -1.13 7.40 -3.20
N LEU A 8 -2.39 7.58 -3.58
CA LEU A 8 -3.48 6.63 -3.40
C LEU A 8 -3.75 5.97 -4.76
N PHE A 9 -3.86 4.65 -4.79
CA PHE A 9 -4.31 3.90 -5.96
C PHE A 9 -5.48 3.01 -5.57
N ASP A 10 -6.47 2.90 -6.45
CA ASP A 10 -7.58 1.97 -6.30
C ASP A 10 -7.52 0.95 -7.43
N PHE A 11 -7.76 -0.32 -7.11
CA PHE A 11 -7.73 -1.40 -8.09
C PHE A 11 -8.78 -1.22 -9.20
N SER A 12 -9.83 -0.42 -8.94
CA SER A 12 -10.85 -0.03 -9.92
C SER A 12 -10.45 1.12 -10.84
N ASP A 13 -9.34 1.81 -10.58
CA ASP A 13 -8.91 2.94 -11.40
C ASP A 13 -8.73 2.51 -12.86
N ALA A 14 -9.17 3.35 -13.79
CA ALA A 14 -8.94 3.13 -15.22
C ALA A 14 -7.44 2.94 -15.49
N GLY A 15 -7.07 1.94 -16.28
CA GLY A 15 -5.66 1.59 -16.55
C GLY A 15 -5.02 0.61 -15.56
N LEU A 16 -5.59 0.45 -14.37
CA LEU A 16 -5.31 -0.66 -13.44
C LEU A 16 -6.37 -1.76 -13.57
N ASP A 17 -7.64 -1.47 -13.31
CA ASP A 17 -8.80 -2.38 -13.43
C ASP A 17 -8.49 -3.87 -13.17
N PHE A 18 -8.32 -4.23 -11.91
CA PHE A 18 -8.01 -5.59 -11.47
C PHE A 18 -8.59 -5.89 -10.08
N SER A 19 -8.41 -7.10 -9.57
CA SER A 19 -8.89 -7.52 -8.25
C SER A 19 -7.80 -8.23 -7.47
N ALA A 20 -7.99 -8.44 -6.16
CA ALA A 20 -7.02 -9.16 -5.33
C ALA A 20 -6.76 -10.61 -5.80
N GLY A 21 -7.65 -11.19 -6.62
CA GLY A 21 -7.45 -12.50 -7.24
C GLY A 21 -6.61 -12.51 -8.52
N SER A 22 -6.36 -11.35 -9.12
CA SER A 22 -5.88 -11.21 -10.51
C SER A 22 -4.38 -11.44 -10.69
N LYS A 23 -3.87 -12.59 -10.26
CA LYS A 23 -2.42 -12.86 -10.18
C LYS A 23 -1.63 -12.62 -11.48
N ASN A 24 -2.22 -12.86 -12.65
CA ASN A 24 -1.53 -12.64 -13.93
C ASN A 24 -1.39 -11.15 -14.27
N LEU A 25 -2.24 -10.29 -13.70
CA LEU A 25 -2.20 -8.85 -13.91
C LEU A 25 -1.25 -8.14 -12.94
N PHE A 26 -0.94 -8.77 -11.80
CA PHE A 26 -0.16 -8.16 -10.71
C PHE A 26 1.21 -7.62 -11.16
N PRO A 27 2.06 -8.35 -11.90
CA PRO A 27 3.35 -7.82 -12.34
C PRO A 27 3.22 -6.53 -13.17
N ASP A 28 2.22 -6.43 -14.05
CA ASP A 28 1.99 -5.22 -14.84
C ASP A 28 1.42 -4.09 -13.97
N ARG A 29 0.45 -4.38 -13.10
CA ARG A 29 -0.23 -3.36 -12.28
C ARG A 29 0.70 -2.77 -11.23
N PHE A 30 1.53 -3.60 -10.60
CA PHE A 30 2.57 -3.12 -9.70
C PHE A 30 3.58 -2.26 -10.47
N LYS A 31 4.03 -2.68 -11.65
CA LYS A 31 4.93 -1.83 -12.47
C LYS A 31 4.33 -0.46 -12.81
N LYS A 32 3.05 -0.41 -13.13
CA LYS A 32 2.30 0.84 -13.33
C LYS A 32 2.26 1.70 -12.06
N MET A 33 1.83 1.14 -10.93
CA MET A 33 1.74 1.88 -9.67
C MET A 33 3.10 2.35 -9.15
N LEU A 34 4.15 1.53 -9.32
CA LEU A 34 5.44 1.76 -8.69
C LEU A 34 6.39 2.62 -9.54
N ALA A 35 6.39 2.45 -10.87
CA ALA A 35 7.42 3.04 -11.74
C ALA A 35 6.89 3.77 -12.99
N LEU A 36 5.81 3.28 -13.62
CA LEU A 36 5.42 3.75 -14.96
C LEU A 36 4.21 4.69 -15.00
N GLY A 37 3.43 4.81 -13.94
CA GLY A 37 2.12 5.47 -13.98
C GLY A 37 1.12 4.72 -14.86
N TYR A 38 -0.09 5.26 -15.00
CA TYR A 38 -1.16 4.64 -15.78
C TYR A 38 -2.22 5.63 -16.25
N ASN A 39 -3.10 5.18 -17.15
CA ASN A 39 -4.17 5.97 -17.74
C ASN A 39 -3.67 7.25 -18.42
N GLU A 40 -2.80 7.08 -19.42
CA GLU A 40 -2.31 8.22 -20.18
C GLU A 40 -3.43 8.86 -21.01
N GLN A 41 -3.53 10.18 -20.99
CA GLN A 41 -4.54 10.96 -21.69
C GLN A 41 -3.90 12.20 -22.32
N THR A 42 -4.43 12.67 -23.44
CA THR A 42 -3.97 13.90 -24.10
C THR A 42 -4.87 15.07 -23.74
N VAL A 43 -4.29 16.15 -23.20
CA VAL A 43 -5.01 17.38 -22.88
C VAL A 43 -5.26 18.17 -24.17
N LEU A 44 -6.49 18.57 -24.43
CA LEU A 44 -6.84 19.41 -25.58
C LEU A 44 -6.62 20.89 -25.30
N SER A 45 -7.05 21.37 -24.14
CA SER A 45 -6.92 22.78 -23.75
C SER A 45 -6.78 22.93 -22.24
N VAL A 46 -6.23 24.07 -21.83
CA VAL A 46 -6.02 24.44 -20.43
C VAL A 46 -6.68 25.79 -20.17
N THR A 47 -7.41 25.89 -19.07
CA THR A 47 -7.94 27.16 -18.54
C THR A 47 -7.32 27.42 -17.18
N VAL A 48 -6.84 28.64 -16.96
CA VAL A 48 -6.29 29.08 -15.67
C VAL A 48 -7.17 30.22 -15.14
N LEU A 49 -7.76 30.02 -13.96
CA LEU A 49 -8.59 31.02 -13.27
C LEU A 49 -8.11 31.16 -11.82
N GLY A 50 -7.38 32.25 -11.53
CA GLY A 50 -6.72 32.41 -10.24
C GLY A 50 -5.69 31.29 -10.03
N ASN A 51 -5.82 30.55 -8.93
CA ASN A 51 -4.99 29.40 -8.61
C ASN A 51 -5.57 28.05 -9.08
N GLN A 52 -6.66 28.06 -9.84
CA GLN A 52 -7.25 26.83 -10.39
C GLN A 52 -6.83 26.63 -11.84
N VAL A 53 -6.25 25.46 -12.12
CA VAL A 53 -5.90 25.01 -13.46
C VAL A 53 -6.86 23.90 -13.85
N THR A 54 -7.54 24.05 -14.98
CA THR A 54 -8.48 23.06 -15.52
C THR A 54 -8.03 22.57 -16.87
N PHE A 55 -7.82 21.27 -16.98
CA PHE A 55 -7.56 20.57 -18.24
C PHE A 55 -8.86 20.10 -18.85
N THR A 56 -8.98 20.24 -20.17
CA THR A 56 -10.08 19.66 -20.96
C THR A 56 -9.53 18.57 -21.85
N TYR A 57 -10.20 17.42 -21.87
CA TYR A 57 -9.86 16.25 -22.67
C TYR A 57 -10.88 16.06 -23.81
N GLY A 58 -10.49 15.32 -24.85
CA GLY A 58 -11.36 15.08 -26.02
C GLY A 58 -12.47 14.05 -25.80
N GLY A 59 -12.51 13.40 -24.64
CA GLY A 59 -13.47 12.36 -24.30
C GLY A 59 -13.41 11.99 -22.82
N VAL A 60 -13.93 10.81 -22.48
CA VAL A 60 -13.89 10.28 -21.11
C VAL A 60 -12.46 9.96 -20.72
N HIS A 61 -11.91 10.69 -19.74
CA HIS A 61 -10.50 10.54 -19.35
C HIS A 61 -10.24 9.45 -18.29
N GLY A 62 -11.25 9.02 -17.54
CA GLY A 62 -11.11 7.94 -16.53
C GLY A 62 -10.36 8.30 -15.23
N TYR A 63 -9.73 9.47 -15.11
CA TYR A 63 -9.21 9.98 -13.83
C TYR A 63 -10.29 10.19 -12.76
N VAL A 64 -9.88 10.07 -11.50
CA VAL A 64 -10.69 10.27 -10.30
C VAL A 64 -10.01 11.25 -9.34
N THR A 65 -10.77 11.84 -8.42
CA THR A 65 -10.23 12.76 -7.40
C THR A 65 -9.29 12.06 -6.44
N ASP A 66 -8.47 12.85 -5.75
CA ASP A 66 -7.50 12.38 -4.74
C ASP A 66 -6.41 11.47 -5.29
N ARG A 67 -6.16 11.54 -6.60
CA ARG A 67 -4.98 10.98 -7.24
C ARG A 67 -3.98 12.10 -7.52
N VAL A 68 -2.74 11.70 -7.75
CA VAL A 68 -1.70 12.61 -8.23
C VAL A 68 -1.58 12.45 -9.74
N LEU A 69 -1.78 13.53 -10.47
CA LEU A 69 -1.59 13.62 -11.91
C LEU A 69 -0.12 13.91 -12.20
N LYS A 70 0.44 13.25 -13.21
CA LYS A 70 1.78 13.48 -13.76
C LYS A 70 1.69 14.15 -15.12
N ILE A 71 2.56 15.13 -15.35
CA ILE A 71 2.73 15.87 -16.60
C ILE A 71 4.20 15.80 -16.99
N ASP A 72 4.50 15.19 -18.12
CA ASP A 72 5.88 14.89 -18.51
C ASP A 72 6.52 15.97 -19.43
N SER A 73 5.76 17.00 -19.83
CA SER A 73 6.27 18.08 -20.69
C SER A 73 5.60 19.44 -20.46
N GLY A 74 6.19 20.50 -21.04
CA GLY A 74 5.67 21.86 -20.97
C GLY A 74 6.08 22.61 -19.69
N SER A 75 5.50 23.79 -19.46
CA SER A 75 5.84 24.61 -18.29
C SER A 75 5.48 23.93 -16.96
N LEU A 76 4.40 23.15 -16.95
CA LEU A 76 3.93 22.46 -15.75
C LEU A 76 4.84 21.30 -15.34
N SER A 77 5.55 20.64 -16.27
CA SER A 77 6.45 19.53 -15.90
C SER A 77 7.68 19.98 -15.10
N LEU A 78 7.97 21.29 -15.09
CA LEU A 78 9.06 21.89 -14.33
C LEU A 78 8.65 22.31 -12.92
N ILE A 79 7.34 22.30 -12.61
CA ILE A 79 6.79 22.68 -11.32
C ILE A 79 6.42 21.42 -10.56
N ASN A 80 6.93 21.27 -9.33
CA ASN A 80 6.67 20.09 -8.47
C ASN A 80 6.91 18.76 -9.22
N GLU A 81 7.97 18.71 -10.02
CA GLU A 81 8.30 17.57 -10.87
C GLU A 81 7.16 17.15 -11.83
N GLY A 82 6.26 18.06 -12.18
CA GLY A 82 5.08 17.78 -12.99
C GLY A 82 3.99 17.01 -12.27
N GLU A 83 4.00 16.96 -10.94
CA GLU A 83 3.00 16.26 -10.13
C GLU A 83 1.98 17.22 -9.50
N PHE A 84 0.69 16.91 -9.63
CA PHE A 84 -0.39 17.76 -9.11
C PHE A 84 -1.54 16.94 -8.53
N TRP A 85 -2.05 17.33 -7.37
CA TRP A 85 -3.21 16.67 -6.74
C TRP A 85 -4.50 17.00 -7.48
N ILE A 86 -5.28 15.98 -7.85
CA ILE A 86 -6.58 16.18 -8.52
C ILE A 86 -7.64 16.58 -7.49
N ASP A 87 -8.14 17.82 -7.60
CA ASP A 87 -9.17 18.36 -6.70
C ASP A 87 -10.57 17.93 -7.13
N SER A 88 -10.86 17.98 -8.42
CA SER A 88 -12.16 17.57 -8.97
C SER A 88 -12.04 17.07 -10.40
N VAL A 89 -13.01 16.26 -10.81
CA VAL A 89 -13.13 15.75 -12.17
C VAL A 89 -14.57 15.85 -12.65
N THR A 90 -14.75 16.00 -13.97
CA THR A 90 -16.01 15.71 -14.65
C THR A 90 -15.78 14.54 -15.62
N THR A 91 -16.64 14.38 -16.63
CA THR A 91 -16.39 13.40 -17.70
C THR A 91 -15.17 13.76 -18.54
N ASN A 92 -14.95 15.05 -18.81
CA ASN A 92 -13.97 15.54 -19.76
C ASN A 92 -13.04 16.63 -19.20
N THR A 93 -13.10 16.91 -17.89
CA THR A 93 -12.22 17.90 -17.26
C THR A 93 -11.58 17.40 -15.97
N VAL A 94 -10.34 17.81 -15.75
CA VAL A 94 -9.62 17.64 -14.48
C VAL A 94 -9.23 19.02 -13.97
N THR A 95 -9.48 19.30 -12.69
CA THR A 95 -9.09 20.55 -12.05
C THR A 95 -8.17 20.28 -10.86
N PHE A 96 -7.13 21.11 -10.73
CA PHE A 96 -6.23 21.13 -9.58
C PHE A 96 -5.82 22.55 -9.21
N THR A 97 -5.41 22.71 -7.96
CA THR A 97 -4.94 23.97 -7.39
C THR A 97 -3.42 24.09 -7.54
N LEU A 98 -2.98 25.17 -8.18
CA LEU A 98 -1.59 25.56 -8.36
C LEU A 98 -1.44 27.05 -8.00
N ASP A 99 -0.74 27.31 -6.91
CA ASP A 99 -0.37 28.67 -6.53
C ASP A 99 0.61 29.23 -7.58
N ASP A 100 0.42 30.51 -7.96
CA ASP A 100 1.19 31.19 -9.00
C ASP A 100 1.24 30.44 -10.35
N ALA A 101 0.11 29.83 -10.74
CA ALA A 101 -0.02 29.13 -12.02
C ALA A 101 0.36 30.04 -13.22
N PRO A 102 1.09 29.53 -14.23
CA PRO A 102 1.38 30.29 -15.44
C PRO A 102 0.09 30.80 -16.10
N ILE A 103 0.06 32.07 -16.49
CA ILE A 103 -1.14 32.74 -17.05
C ILE A 103 -1.62 32.07 -18.34
N SER A 104 -0.71 31.48 -19.12
CA SER A 104 -1.02 30.77 -20.36
C SER A 104 -0.27 29.45 -20.42
N ILE A 105 -1.01 28.37 -20.69
CA ILE A 105 -0.50 27.01 -20.79
C ILE A 105 -1.10 26.41 -22.06
N THR A 106 -0.26 26.00 -23.00
CA THR A 106 -0.71 25.37 -24.25
C THR A 106 -1.20 23.95 -23.96
N GLY A 107 -2.29 23.53 -24.61
CA GLY A 107 -2.71 22.11 -24.63
C GLY A 107 -1.79 21.24 -25.50
N GLY A 108 -2.19 19.98 -25.69
CA GLY A 108 -1.50 19.01 -26.56
C GLY A 108 -0.47 18.13 -25.86
N PHE A 109 -0.21 18.34 -24.56
CA PHE A 109 0.65 17.47 -23.75
C PHE A 109 -0.11 16.28 -23.19
N THR A 110 0.62 15.26 -22.76
CA THR A 110 0.08 14.07 -22.11
C THR A 110 0.07 14.20 -20.59
N THR A 111 -0.92 13.56 -19.98
CA THR A 111 -1.02 13.37 -18.53
C THR A 111 -1.19 11.90 -18.23
N ARG A 112 -0.85 11.46 -17.01
CA ARG A 112 -1.13 10.11 -16.49
C ARG A 112 -1.27 10.17 -14.97
N ILE A 113 -1.78 9.12 -14.32
CA ILE A 113 -1.64 9.02 -12.87
C ILE A 113 -0.17 8.74 -12.54
N ALA A 114 0.36 9.51 -11.60
CA ALA A 114 1.76 9.44 -11.18
C ALA A 114 2.05 8.10 -10.47
N PRO A 115 3.18 7.43 -10.81
CA PRO A 115 3.67 6.28 -10.03
C PRO A 115 4.25 6.74 -8.70
N LEU A 116 4.61 5.80 -7.81
CA LEU A 116 5.34 6.11 -6.56
C LEU A 116 6.71 6.75 -6.77
N GLY A 117 7.25 6.72 -7.99
CA GLY A 117 8.53 7.34 -8.34
C GLY A 117 9.72 6.39 -8.17
N TRP A 118 9.47 5.08 -8.08
CA TRP A 118 10.53 4.08 -8.02
C TRP A 118 11.06 3.78 -9.43
N SER A 119 12.29 3.28 -9.54
CA SER A 119 12.84 2.80 -10.80
C SER A 119 12.83 1.27 -10.84
N LEU A 120 12.44 0.70 -11.98
CA LEU A 120 12.55 -0.74 -12.24
C LEU A 120 13.98 -1.04 -12.71
N GLU A 121 14.75 -1.75 -11.89
CA GLU A 121 16.18 -2.04 -12.15
C GLU A 121 16.39 -3.42 -12.77
N TYR A 122 15.46 -4.35 -12.55
CA TYR A 122 15.50 -5.68 -13.13
C TYR A 122 14.08 -6.22 -13.32
N GLU A 123 13.88 -6.92 -14.42
CA GLU A 123 12.67 -7.70 -14.66
C GLU A 123 13.00 -8.95 -15.47
N SER A 124 12.54 -10.10 -14.98
CA SER A 124 12.59 -11.35 -15.72
C SER A 124 11.52 -12.30 -15.20
N GLY A 125 10.66 -12.79 -16.09
CA GLY A 125 9.55 -13.68 -15.72
C GLY A 125 8.65 -13.08 -14.64
N ASN A 126 8.55 -13.76 -13.49
CA ASN A 126 7.76 -13.36 -12.33
C ASN A 126 8.56 -12.57 -11.28
N ILE A 127 9.75 -12.06 -11.63
CA ILE A 127 10.62 -11.32 -10.71
C ILE A 127 10.76 -9.88 -11.20
N GLN A 128 10.54 -8.93 -10.30
CA GLN A 128 10.81 -7.51 -10.51
C GLN A 128 11.63 -6.97 -9.34
N LEU A 129 12.61 -6.12 -9.65
CA LEU A 129 13.44 -5.40 -8.66
C LEU A 129 13.23 -3.91 -8.85
N TYR A 130 12.77 -3.25 -7.79
CA TYR A 130 12.58 -1.81 -7.76
C TYR A 130 13.64 -1.15 -6.88
N LYS A 131 14.18 -0.02 -7.31
CA LYS A 131 14.96 0.90 -6.49
C LYS A 131 14.09 2.07 -6.05
N LEU A 132 14.20 2.39 -4.77
CA LEU A 132 13.42 3.41 -4.07
C LEU A 132 14.32 4.08 -3.01
N LYS A 133 13.74 4.97 -2.21
CA LYS A 133 14.47 5.69 -1.16
C LYS A 133 14.11 5.20 0.23
N ASN A 134 15.12 5.14 1.09
CA ASN A 134 14.92 5.08 2.53
C ASN A 134 14.73 6.50 3.10
N MET A 135 14.28 6.61 4.35
CA MET A 135 14.01 7.92 4.98
C MET A 135 15.25 8.83 5.07
N ASP A 136 16.45 8.24 5.09
CA ASP A 136 17.75 8.93 5.07
C ASP A 136 18.26 9.23 3.65
N GLU A 137 17.42 9.09 2.62
CA GLU A 137 17.72 9.28 1.19
C GLU A 137 18.70 8.28 0.57
N THR A 138 19.15 7.28 1.34
CA THR A 138 19.92 6.18 0.79
C THR A 138 19.05 5.31 -0.12
N ASP A 139 19.69 4.65 -1.08
CA ASP A 139 19.01 3.73 -1.97
C ASP A 139 18.59 2.47 -1.22
N LEU A 140 17.39 2.01 -1.54
CA LEU A 140 16.83 0.75 -1.06
C LEU A 140 16.29 -0.02 -2.26
N PHE A 141 16.33 -1.35 -2.19
CA PHE A 141 15.85 -2.24 -3.23
C PHE A 141 14.74 -3.14 -2.70
N LEU A 142 13.61 -3.16 -3.40
CA LEU A 142 12.50 -4.08 -3.17
C LEU A 142 12.45 -5.10 -4.30
N ARG A 143 12.71 -6.36 -3.96
CA ARG A 143 12.49 -7.49 -4.84
C ARG A 143 11.07 -8.02 -4.63
N LEU A 144 10.32 -8.18 -5.72
CA LEU A 144 9.01 -8.82 -5.74
C LEU A 144 9.07 -10.07 -6.61
N CYS A 145 8.82 -11.23 -6.01
CA CYS A 145 8.59 -12.48 -6.72
C CYS A 145 7.09 -12.77 -6.74
N PHE A 146 6.47 -12.65 -7.91
CA PHE A 146 5.03 -12.86 -8.09
C PHE A 146 4.69 -14.34 -8.24
N GLN A 147 3.47 -14.72 -7.87
CA GLN A 147 2.96 -16.07 -8.11
C GLN A 147 2.92 -16.36 -9.62
N ASN A 148 3.47 -17.51 -10.01
CA ASN A 148 3.46 -17.99 -11.39
C ASN A 148 2.83 -19.39 -11.56
N LEU A 149 2.39 -20.05 -10.47
CA LEU A 149 1.68 -21.32 -10.55
C LEU A 149 0.17 -21.09 -10.74
N SER A 150 -0.41 -21.75 -11.74
CA SER A 150 -1.84 -21.65 -12.06
C SER A 150 -2.76 -22.07 -10.92
N SER A 151 -2.40 -23.13 -10.19
CA SER A 151 -3.10 -23.60 -8.99
C SER A 151 -2.65 -22.91 -7.70
N GLY A 152 -1.76 -21.90 -7.80
CA GLY A 152 -1.31 -21.10 -6.68
C GLY A 152 -2.29 -19.98 -6.35
N ARG A 153 -2.38 -19.64 -5.05
CA ARG A 153 -3.06 -18.43 -4.60
C ARG A 153 -2.31 -17.19 -5.05
N ASN A 154 -3.02 -16.07 -5.21
CA ASN A 154 -2.36 -14.81 -5.51
C ASN A 154 -1.58 -14.32 -4.28
N CYS A 155 -0.25 -14.28 -4.44
CA CYS A 155 0.69 -13.88 -3.42
C CYS A 155 1.97 -13.36 -4.06
N ILE A 156 2.73 -12.58 -3.30
CA ILE A 156 4.04 -12.05 -3.71
C ILE A 156 5.02 -12.34 -2.58
N SER A 157 6.21 -12.86 -2.87
CA SER A 157 7.31 -12.96 -1.90
C SER A 157 8.20 -11.72 -2.01
N PRO A 158 8.05 -10.73 -1.11
CA PRO A 158 8.89 -9.54 -1.08
C PRO A 158 10.22 -9.77 -0.35
N CYS A 159 11.25 -9.01 -0.72
CA CYS A 159 12.47 -8.86 0.06
C CYS A 159 13.02 -7.43 -0.09
N LEU A 160 13.37 -6.80 1.03
CA LEU A 160 14.00 -5.48 1.07
C LEU A 160 15.46 -5.58 1.45
N GLY A 161 16.32 -4.78 0.81
CA GLY A 161 17.72 -4.65 1.20
C GLY A 161 18.38 -3.40 0.63
N LYS A 162 19.50 -2.98 1.21
CA LYS A 162 20.31 -1.82 0.78
C LYS A 162 21.15 -2.09 -0.47
N THR A 163 21.41 -3.36 -0.78
CA THR A 163 22.18 -3.78 -1.95
C THR A 163 21.48 -4.90 -2.70
N ALA A 164 21.65 -4.91 -4.03
CA ALA A 164 21.09 -5.91 -4.91
C ALA A 164 22.05 -6.21 -6.08
N ASN A 165 21.89 -7.39 -6.68
CA ASN A 165 22.51 -7.75 -7.95
C ASN A 165 21.56 -7.39 -9.08
N LEU A 166 21.89 -6.34 -9.83
CA LEU A 166 21.02 -5.82 -10.91
C LEU A 166 20.97 -6.73 -12.15
N THR A 167 21.86 -7.73 -12.23
CA THR A 167 21.86 -8.71 -13.32
C THR A 167 20.98 -9.92 -13.02
N THR A 168 20.85 -10.30 -11.74
CA THR A 168 20.03 -11.47 -11.33
C THR A 168 18.72 -11.08 -10.64
N GLY A 169 18.57 -9.82 -10.22
CA GLY A 169 17.40 -9.36 -9.46
C GLY A 169 17.38 -9.83 -8.01
N GLU A 170 18.52 -10.29 -7.48
CA GLU A 170 18.64 -10.80 -6.11
C GLU A 170 19.01 -9.70 -5.11
N ILE A 171 18.50 -9.80 -3.88
CA ILE A 171 18.94 -8.94 -2.78
C ILE A 171 20.24 -9.49 -2.19
N THR A 172 21.29 -8.68 -2.16
CA THR A 172 22.62 -9.06 -1.65
C THR A 172 22.91 -8.54 -0.25
N ASP A 173 22.04 -7.70 0.30
CA ASP A 173 22.16 -7.17 1.66
C ASP A 173 22.18 -8.32 2.68
N ILE A 174 23.20 -8.36 3.53
CA ILE A 174 23.37 -9.40 4.54
C ILE A 174 22.24 -9.41 5.57
N TYR A 175 21.65 -8.26 5.88
CA TYR A 175 20.60 -8.11 6.90
C TYR A 175 19.19 -8.32 6.35
N ALA A 176 19.00 -8.39 5.04
CA ALA A 176 17.71 -8.64 4.43
C ALA A 176 17.12 -10.02 4.81
N PHE A 177 15.81 -10.19 4.67
CA PHE A 177 15.11 -11.42 5.04
C PHE A 177 15.57 -12.61 4.19
N ASN A 178 16.30 -13.55 4.80
CA ASN A 178 17.10 -14.53 4.06
C ASN A 178 16.29 -15.43 3.12
N ALA A 179 15.08 -15.82 3.55
CA ALA A 179 14.28 -16.78 2.79
C ALA A 179 13.77 -16.24 1.44
N ASN A 180 13.70 -14.91 1.26
CA ASN A 180 13.14 -14.29 0.05
C ASN A 180 14.17 -13.59 -0.86
N LYS A 181 15.46 -13.54 -0.46
CA LYS A 181 16.50 -12.79 -1.21
C LYS A 181 16.64 -13.22 -2.67
N SER A 182 16.53 -14.51 -2.94
CA SER A 182 16.70 -15.13 -4.27
C SER A 182 15.57 -16.11 -4.63
N ILE A 183 14.44 -16.04 -3.93
CA ILE A 183 13.35 -17.00 -4.14
C ILE A 183 12.73 -16.89 -5.53
N GLU A 184 12.68 -17.98 -6.30
CA GLU A 184 12.16 -17.96 -7.68
C GLU A 184 10.65 -18.17 -7.78
N SER A 185 10.03 -18.69 -6.72
CA SER A 185 8.58 -18.92 -6.66
C SER A 185 8.04 -18.73 -5.24
N PRO A 186 6.92 -18.02 -5.05
CA PRO A 186 6.30 -17.82 -3.73
C PRO A 186 5.75 -19.08 -3.07
N THR A 187 5.84 -20.24 -3.72
CA THR A 187 5.40 -21.54 -3.21
C THR A 187 6.54 -22.51 -2.96
N SER A 188 7.80 -22.06 -3.03
CA SER A 188 8.92 -22.91 -2.59
C SER A 188 8.82 -23.24 -1.09
N VAL A 189 9.49 -24.29 -0.64
CA VAL A 189 9.46 -24.71 0.79
C VAL A 189 9.99 -23.61 1.72
N ALA A 190 10.86 -22.73 1.22
CA ALA A 190 11.38 -21.56 1.94
C ALA A 190 10.38 -20.37 1.98
N ALA A 191 9.33 -20.38 1.15
CA ALA A 191 8.45 -19.25 0.86
C ALA A 191 7.39 -18.92 1.94
N GLY A 192 7.60 -19.39 3.17
CA GLY A 192 6.58 -19.32 4.22
C GLY A 192 6.03 -17.91 4.45
N ASN A 193 6.85 -16.87 4.28
CA ASN A 193 6.48 -15.47 4.48
C ASN A 193 6.33 -14.70 3.18
N ARG A 194 5.13 -14.17 2.96
CA ARG A 194 4.76 -13.48 1.72
C ARG A 194 3.61 -12.49 1.93
N TRP A 195 3.41 -11.61 0.96
CA TRP A 195 2.17 -10.84 0.83
C TRP A 195 1.08 -11.74 0.24
N GLU A 196 -0.10 -11.76 0.87
CA GLU A 196 -1.23 -12.60 0.47
C GLU A 196 -2.39 -11.70 0.03
N PHE A 197 -2.99 -12.02 -1.12
CA PHE A 197 -4.07 -11.22 -1.71
C PHE A 197 -5.36 -12.02 -1.94
N SER A 198 -5.25 -13.33 -2.16
CA SER A 198 -6.42 -14.19 -2.38
C SER A 198 -6.32 -15.46 -1.57
N GLY A 199 -7.42 -15.86 -0.94
CA GLY A 199 -7.57 -17.15 -0.28
C GLY A 199 -7.90 -18.29 -1.25
N TYR A 200 -8.20 -17.99 -2.52
CA TYR A 200 -8.54 -18.98 -3.53
C TYR A 200 -7.29 -19.46 -4.30
N ASN A 201 -7.11 -20.78 -4.36
CA ASN A 201 -6.08 -21.48 -5.12
C ASN A 201 -6.61 -21.90 -6.51
N SER A 202 -7.20 -20.96 -7.24
CA SER A 202 -7.85 -21.22 -8.53
C SER A 202 -7.32 -20.28 -9.60
N SER A 203 -7.22 -20.77 -10.83
CA SER A 203 -6.91 -19.94 -12.00
C SER A 203 -8.09 -19.13 -12.51
N THR A 204 -9.31 -19.39 -12.00
CA THR A 204 -10.53 -18.69 -12.39
C THR A 204 -10.39 -17.17 -12.31
N TYR A 205 -9.66 -16.68 -11.30
CA TYR A 205 -9.61 -15.26 -10.94
C TYR A 205 -8.41 -14.51 -11.52
N ASP A 206 -7.49 -15.22 -12.20
CA ASP A 206 -6.15 -14.71 -12.49
C ASP A 206 -6.12 -13.45 -13.37
N ASN A 207 -7.18 -13.24 -14.14
CA ASN A 207 -7.33 -12.12 -15.07
C ASN A 207 -8.58 -11.29 -14.76
N TYR A 208 -9.17 -11.39 -13.56
CA TYR A 208 -10.38 -10.66 -13.24
C TYR A 208 -10.13 -9.15 -13.28
N THR A 209 -11.06 -8.42 -13.89
CA THR A 209 -11.21 -6.98 -13.70
C THR A 209 -11.68 -6.68 -12.27
N TYR A 210 -11.69 -5.41 -11.88
CA TYR A 210 -12.23 -5.02 -10.58
C TYR A 210 -13.69 -5.47 -10.43
N SER A 211 -14.52 -5.17 -11.44
CA SER A 211 -15.97 -5.48 -11.39
C SER A 211 -16.25 -6.98 -11.30
N GLN A 212 -15.44 -7.82 -11.95
CA GLN A 212 -15.56 -9.29 -11.86
C GLN A 212 -15.19 -9.81 -10.46
N GLY A 213 -14.18 -9.20 -9.82
CA GLY A 213 -13.70 -9.62 -8.50
C GLY A 213 -14.40 -8.97 -7.31
N ALA A 214 -15.18 -7.91 -7.50
CA ALA A 214 -15.72 -7.08 -6.41
C ALA A 214 -16.56 -7.89 -5.40
N SER A 215 -17.38 -8.83 -5.86
CA SER A 215 -18.19 -9.69 -4.98
C SER A 215 -17.37 -10.71 -4.18
N MET A 216 -16.13 -10.97 -4.61
CA MET A 216 -15.24 -11.97 -4.03
C MET A 216 -14.19 -11.37 -3.09
N PHE A 217 -13.64 -10.23 -3.49
CA PHE A 217 -12.46 -9.61 -2.85
C PHE A 217 -12.72 -8.18 -2.35
N GLY A 218 -13.88 -7.60 -2.66
CA GLY A 218 -14.19 -6.21 -2.31
C GLY A 218 -13.25 -5.21 -2.96
N VAL A 219 -13.02 -4.10 -2.27
CA VAL A 219 -12.13 -3.02 -2.70
C VAL A 219 -10.67 -3.37 -2.38
N GLY A 220 -9.76 -3.08 -3.31
CA GLY A 220 -8.32 -3.11 -3.09
C GLY A 220 -7.73 -1.71 -3.23
N ILE A 221 -7.03 -1.26 -2.19
CA ILE A 221 -6.41 0.07 -2.14
C ILE A 221 -4.92 -0.07 -1.91
N VAL A 222 -4.13 0.81 -2.52
CA VAL A 222 -2.71 1.01 -2.21
C VAL A 222 -2.49 2.44 -1.78
N VAL A 223 -1.72 2.62 -0.71
CA VAL A 223 -1.15 3.91 -0.30
C VAL A 223 0.36 3.75 -0.25
N GLY A 224 1.10 4.65 -0.87
CA GLY A 224 2.55 4.57 -0.89
C GLY A 224 3.23 5.86 -1.31
N SER A 225 4.55 5.88 -1.19
CA SER A 225 5.41 6.99 -1.61
C SER A 225 6.78 6.45 -2.06
N LEU A 226 7.75 7.34 -2.26
CA LEU A 226 9.17 6.97 -2.41
C LEU A 226 9.72 6.15 -1.24
N TYR A 227 9.09 6.21 -0.06
CA TYR A 227 9.62 5.67 1.21
C TYR A 227 8.83 4.48 1.77
N HIS A 228 7.64 4.19 1.26
CA HIS A 228 6.77 3.15 1.82
C HIS A 228 5.75 2.62 0.80
N PHE A 229 5.19 1.46 1.07
CA PHE A 229 4.12 0.86 0.28
C PHE A 229 3.21 0.03 1.17
N ILE A 230 1.91 0.28 1.10
CA ILE A 230 0.90 -0.50 1.81
C ILE A 230 -0.23 -0.83 0.83
N SER A 231 -0.57 -2.11 0.74
CA SER A 231 -1.75 -2.60 0.07
C SER A 231 -2.73 -3.18 1.08
N VAL A 232 -3.98 -2.74 1.00
CA VAL A 232 -5.09 -3.20 1.82
C VAL A 232 -6.15 -3.85 0.94
N THR A 233 -6.49 -5.10 1.25
CA THR A 233 -7.38 -5.93 0.42
C THR A 233 -8.15 -6.91 1.30
N ASN A 234 -9.26 -7.46 0.81
CA ASN A 234 -9.84 -8.66 1.40
C ASN A 234 -9.46 -9.89 0.57
N ASN A 235 -9.15 -10.99 1.23
CA ASN A 235 -8.70 -12.19 0.52
C ASN A 235 -9.81 -13.17 0.13
N PHE A 236 -11.02 -13.01 0.65
CA PHE A 236 -12.10 -13.98 0.49
C PHE A 236 -13.48 -13.34 0.71
N ASN A 237 -14.52 -13.96 0.16
CA ASN A 237 -15.92 -13.52 0.29
C ASN A 237 -16.55 -13.91 1.63
N SER A 238 -15.84 -13.64 2.72
CA SER A 238 -16.35 -13.83 4.08
C SER A 238 -15.91 -12.67 4.97
N ASN A 239 -16.62 -12.48 6.07
CA ASN A 239 -16.32 -11.41 7.01
C ASN A 239 -15.01 -11.69 7.77
N GLY A 240 -14.32 -10.62 8.17
CA GLY A 240 -13.08 -10.74 8.93
C GLY A 240 -11.89 -11.18 8.07
N ARG A 241 -11.89 -10.82 6.78
CA ARG A 241 -10.91 -11.29 5.78
C ARG A 241 -9.96 -10.23 5.22
N GLY A 242 -9.76 -9.16 5.97
CA GLY A 242 -8.84 -8.07 5.62
C GLY A 242 -7.36 -8.45 5.76
N PHE A 243 -6.56 -7.97 4.81
CA PHE A 243 -5.13 -8.12 4.73
C PHE A 243 -4.49 -6.74 4.55
N VAL A 244 -3.44 -6.51 5.34
CA VAL A 244 -2.49 -5.43 5.12
C VAL A 244 -1.17 -6.08 4.72
N ASN A 245 -0.70 -5.72 3.54
CA ASN A 245 0.58 -6.15 2.97
C ASN A 245 1.42 -4.91 2.70
N GLY A 246 2.73 -4.97 2.89
CA GLY A 246 3.57 -3.83 2.53
C GLY A 246 4.83 -3.72 3.36
N PHE A 247 5.45 -2.56 3.28
CA PHE A 247 6.51 -2.15 4.20
C PHE A 247 6.37 -0.68 4.60
N LEU A 248 6.92 -0.39 5.76
CA LEU A 248 6.80 0.89 6.44
C LEU A 248 8.15 1.34 6.98
N PRO A 249 8.51 2.62 6.87
CA PRO A 249 9.71 3.14 7.47
C PRO A 249 9.62 3.04 9.00
N CYS A 250 10.76 2.87 9.64
CA CYS A 250 10.83 2.73 11.09
C CYS A 250 11.99 3.54 11.67
N PHE A 251 11.76 4.06 12.87
CA PHE A 251 12.80 4.64 13.71
C PHE A 251 13.23 3.62 14.76
N THR A 252 14.39 3.01 14.55
CA THR A 252 14.92 1.92 15.37
C THR A 252 16.21 2.28 16.07
N HIS A 253 16.55 1.49 17.09
CA HIS A 253 17.86 1.56 17.74
C HIS A 253 19.02 1.43 16.73
N ASN A 254 20.20 1.92 17.11
CA ASN A 254 21.32 2.09 16.20
C ASN A 254 22.11 0.78 15.95
N TYR A 255 21.47 -0.20 15.33
CA TYR A 255 22.06 -1.48 14.95
C TYR A 255 21.74 -1.79 13.49
N ASP A 256 22.75 -2.10 12.69
CA ASP A 256 22.58 -2.31 11.24
C ASP A 256 21.53 -3.37 10.89
N ALA A 257 21.45 -4.43 11.71
CA ALA A 257 20.50 -5.54 11.54
C ALA A 257 19.01 -5.12 11.60
N ILE A 258 18.71 -3.94 12.13
CA ILE A 258 17.35 -3.39 12.25
C ILE A 258 17.22 -2.00 11.62
N LYS A 259 18.06 -1.68 10.62
CA LYS A 259 18.01 -0.39 9.87
C LYS A 259 17.32 -0.47 8.51
N LEU A 260 16.65 -1.59 8.21
CA LEU A 260 15.76 -1.69 7.05
C LEU A 260 14.35 -1.25 7.45
N PRO A 261 13.47 -0.89 6.49
CA PRO A 261 12.05 -0.73 6.78
C PRO A 261 11.42 -2.03 7.30
N LEU A 262 10.33 -1.87 8.06
CA LEU A 262 9.52 -2.97 8.55
C LEU A 262 8.66 -3.54 7.42
N LEU A 263 8.83 -4.81 7.10
CA LEU A 263 8.07 -5.56 6.11
C LEU A 263 6.94 -6.34 6.79
N ILE A 264 5.69 -6.10 6.41
CA ILE A 264 4.50 -6.82 6.90
C ILE A 264 4.20 -7.96 5.94
N MET A 265 4.43 -9.20 6.40
CA MET A 265 4.15 -10.41 5.65
C MET A 265 3.18 -11.31 6.41
N HIS A 266 2.72 -12.36 5.75
CA HIS A 266 1.88 -13.40 6.31
C HIS A 266 2.58 -14.74 6.16
N TYR A 267 2.57 -15.51 7.23
CA TYR A 267 3.10 -16.86 7.24
C TYR A 267 2.04 -17.86 6.78
N ASN A 268 2.35 -18.58 5.70
CA ASN A 268 1.50 -19.65 5.23
C ASN A 268 2.30 -20.71 4.47
N THR A 269 2.38 -21.91 5.03
CA THR A 269 3.08 -23.06 4.41
C THR A 269 2.21 -23.83 3.42
N ASN A 270 0.91 -23.58 3.39
CA ASN A 270 -0.02 -24.27 2.50
C ASN A 270 -0.04 -23.58 1.13
N THR A 271 0.72 -24.16 0.20
CA THR A 271 0.92 -23.69 -1.17
C THR A 271 -0.17 -24.14 -2.15
N GLY A 272 -1.03 -25.09 -1.75
CA GLY A 272 -1.99 -25.74 -2.64
C GLY A 272 -3.43 -25.78 -2.13
N GLY A 273 -3.76 -25.05 -1.05
CA GLY A 273 -5.09 -25.09 -0.42
C GLY A 273 -5.72 -23.71 -0.21
N LEU A 274 -7.03 -23.71 0.02
CA LEU A 274 -7.79 -22.53 0.41
C LEU A 274 -7.25 -21.94 1.71
N ASN A 275 -7.06 -20.62 1.75
CA ASN A 275 -6.66 -19.92 2.96
C ASN A 275 -7.90 -19.39 3.69
N LEU A 276 -8.40 -20.17 4.65
CA LEU A 276 -9.54 -19.81 5.50
C LEU A 276 -9.12 -19.44 6.93
N THR A 277 -7.82 -19.52 7.24
CA THR A 277 -7.31 -19.42 8.61
C THR A 277 -7.29 -17.99 9.13
N THR A 278 -7.18 -17.89 10.45
CA THR A 278 -7.01 -16.66 11.25
C THR A 278 -5.89 -15.79 10.68
N ILE A 279 -6.21 -14.57 10.22
CA ILE A 279 -5.27 -13.75 9.44
C ILE A 279 -4.30 -13.02 10.37
N LEU A 280 -4.79 -12.45 11.48
CA LEU A 280 -3.97 -11.69 12.41
C LEU A 280 -2.86 -12.54 13.06
N SER A 281 -3.17 -13.79 13.41
CA SER A 281 -2.18 -14.73 13.97
C SER A 281 -1.11 -15.17 12.97
N ASN A 282 -1.36 -15.03 11.66
CA ASN A 282 -0.40 -15.36 10.62
C ASN A 282 0.47 -14.17 10.20
N VAL A 283 0.15 -12.95 10.64
CA VAL A 283 1.01 -11.80 10.36
C VAL A 283 2.39 -12.04 10.98
N GLN A 284 3.43 -11.86 10.19
CA GLN A 284 4.81 -11.90 10.62
C GLN A 284 5.53 -10.67 10.08
N PRO A 285 5.68 -9.61 10.91
CA PRO A 285 6.44 -8.45 10.54
C PRO A 285 7.93 -8.72 10.75
N PHE A 286 8.76 -8.20 9.85
CA PHE A 286 10.21 -8.34 9.90
C PHE A 286 10.90 -7.01 9.66
N ILE A 287 11.97 -6.75 10.39
CA ILE A 287 12.97 -5.76 10.01
C ILE A 287 14.22 -6.51 9.56
N GLY A 288 14.50 -6.50 8.27
CA GLY A 288 15.51 -7.36 7.70
C GLY A 288 15.21 -8.83 8.01
N ASN A 289 16.12 -9.50 8.72
CA ASN A 289 15.95 -10.89 9.17
C ASN A 289 15.44 -11.01 10.61
N THR A 290 15.17 -9.89 11.29
CA THR A 290 14.68 -9.86 12.68
C THR A 290 13.16 -9.95 12.69
N ARG A 291 12.58 -10.97 13.33
CA ARG A 291 11.13 -11.08 13.50
C ARG A 291 10.65 -10.16 14.60
N CYS A 292 9.54 -9.47 14.33
CA CYS A 292 8.99 -8.45 15.22
C CYS A 292 7.58 -8.80 15.68
N VAL A 293 7.13 -8.09 16.73
CA VAL A 293 5.73 -7.96 17.12
C VAL A 293 5.45 -6.52 17.56
N PHE A 294 4.19 -6.21 17.82
CA PHE A 294 3.74 -4.87 18.20
C PHE A 294 3.14 -4.81 19.61
N HIS A 295 3.55 -5.74 20.49
CA HIS A 295 3.24 -5.71 21.91
C HIS A 295 4.38 -6.33 22.75
N PRO A 296 4.55 -5.88 24.00
CA PRO A 296 5.57 -6.44 24.90
C PRO A 296 5.16 -7.78 25.54
N ASN A 297 3.88 -8.18 25.44
CA ASN A 297 3.34 -9.31 26.20
C ASN A 297 3.70 -10.66 25.57
N THR A 298 4.34 -11.56 26.33
CA THR A 298 4.67 -12.93 25.89
C THR A 298 3.47 -13.88 25.86
N GLY A 299 2.40 -13.57 26.60
CA GLY A 299 1.20 -14.41 26.70
C GLY A 299 0.12 -14.15 25.65
N VAL A 300 0.32 -13.18 24.76
CA VAL A 300 -0.63 -12.87 23.67
C VAL A 300 -0.24 -13.67 22.44
N SER A 301 -1.20 -14.43 21.90
CA SER A 301 -1.04 -15.09 20.60
C SER A 301 -1.30 -14.09 19.48
N GLY A 302 -0.29 -13.81 18.66
CA GLY A 302 -0.38 -12.89 17.52
C GLY A 302 0.65 -11.77 17.57
N VAL A 303 0.47 -10.78 16.70
CA VAL A 303 1.37 -9.61 16.59
C VAL A 303 0.83 -8.36 17.29
N PHE A 304 -0.46 -8.35 17.64
CA PHE A 304 -1.15 -7.26 18.33
C PHE A 304 -2.04 -7.85 19.43
N SER A 305 -2.24 -7.09 20.51
CA SER A 305 -3.34 -7.35 21.46
C SER A 305 -4.69 -6.98 20.85
N THR A 306 -5.77 -7.65 21.26
CA THR A 306 -7.14 -7.27 20.88
C THR A 306 -8.06 -7.40 22.09
N PRO A 307 -9.07 -6.52 22.26
CA PRO A 307 -9.31 -5.28 21.51
C PRO A 307 -8.25 -4.20 21.78
N GLN A 308 -8.29 -3.09 21.02
CA GLN A 308 -7.30 -2.00 21.12
C GLN A 308 -7.69 -0.92 22.14
N ALA A 309 -8.97 -0.83 22.50
CA ALA A 309 -9.48 0.11 23.50
C ALA A 309 -10.72 -0.45 24.22
N ALA A 310 -11.09 0.18 25.34
CA ALA A 310 -12.34 -0.11 26.05
C ALA A 310 -13.56 0.55 25.39
N ASN A 311 -13.37 1.72 24.77
CA ASN A 311 -14.36 2.42 23.94
C ASN A 311 -13.71 2.89 22.64
N SER A 312 -14.45 2.87 21.54
CA SER A 312 -14.00 3.30 20.20
C SER A 312 -13.90 4.81 20.06
N PHE A 313 -14.55 5.56 20.96
CA PHE A 313 -14.61 7.02 20.89
C PHE A 313 -14.10 7.64 22.18
N THR A 314 -13.46 8.80 22.05
CA THR A 314 -13.11 9.66 23.16
C THR A 314 -14.18 10.75 23.34
N ASP A 315 -14.28 11.28 24.56
CA ASP A 315 -15.17 12.41 24.87
C ASP A 315 -14.45 13.77 24.76
N LEU A 316 -13.31 13.82 24.04
CA LEU A 316 -12.52 15.04 23.88
C LEU A 316 -13.15 16.03 22.90
N ASP A 317 -13.94 15.53 21.94
CA ASP A 317 -14.60 16.31 20.90
C ASP A 317 -16.12 16.25 21.04
N GLY A 318 -16.82 17.20 20.42
CA GLY A 318 -18.29 17.23 20.35
C GLY A 318 -18.91 16.18 19.41
N PHE A 319 -18.10 15.26 18.88
CA PHE A 319 -18.51 14.19 17.97
C PHE A 319 -17.65 12.93 18.19
N ASN A 320 -18.04 11.82 17.57
CA ASN A 320 -17.34 10.55 17.71
C ASN A 320 -15.94 10.60 17.08
N THR A 321 -14.92 10.79 17.92
CA THR A 321 -13.51 10.76 17.50
C THR A 321 -12.83 9.48 17.98
N THR A 322 -12.26 8.71 17.06
CA THR A 322 -11.38 7.57 17.37
C THR A 322 -9.93 8.02 17.27
N THR A 323 -9.17 7.85 18.35
CA THR A 323 -7.73 8.15 18.35
C THR A 323 -6.93 7.05 17.68
N CYS A 324 -5.75 7.42 17.19
CA CYS A 324 -4.78 6.49 16.65
C CYS A 324 -3.46 6.61 17.42
N GLU A 325 -2.66 5.54 17.45
CA GLU A 325 -1.32 5.57 18.03
C GLU A 325 -0.24 5.07 17.06
N PRO A 326 1.00 5.57 17.18
CA PRO A 326 2.16 4.98 16.52
C PRO A 326 2.37 3.53 16.92
N ILE A 327 2.78 2.69 15.98
CA ILE A 327 3.02 1.27 16.23
C ILE A 327 4.42 1.07 16.84
N SER A 328 4.47 0.69 18.12
CA SER A 328 5.70 0.22 18.77
C SER A 328 6.16 -1.12 18.19
N ILE A 329 7.47 -1.29 18.08
CA ILE A 329 8.10 -2.50 17.53
C ILE A 329 8.93 -3.16 18.61
N TYR A 330 8.72 -4.46 18.79
CA TYR A 330 9.48 -5.31 19.71
C TYR A 330 10.08 -6.49 18.95
N GLU A 331 11.27 -6.93 19.34
CA GLU A 331 11.82 -8.20 18.84
C GLU A 331 11.00 -9.37 19.39
N GLU A 332 10.69 -10.36 18.56
CA GLU A 332 9.70 -11.38 18.91
C GLU A 332 10.12 -12.23 20.12
N THR A 333 11.37 -12.68 20.17
CA THR A 333 11.84 -13.67 21.15
C THR A 333 11.95 -13.09 22.55
N THR A 334 12.59 -11.93 22.64
CA THR A 334 12.93 -11.26 23.90
C THR A 334 11.88 -10.24 24.33
N ARG A 335 10.99 -9.84 23.41
CA ARG A 335 10.03 -8.73 23.58
C ARG A 335 10.70 -7.42 23.99
N GLN A 336 11.98 -7.25 23.69
CA GLN A 336 12.65 -5.97 23.88
C GLN A 336 12.15 -4.98 22.84
N HIS A 337 11.87 -3.76 23.30
CA HIS A 337 11.51 -2.66 22.42
C HIS A 337 12.70 -2.35 21.50
N ILE A 338 12.43 -2.17 20.20
CA ILE A 338 13.48 -1.89 19.21
C ILE A 338 13.21 -0.64 18.36
N GLY A 339 12.03 -0.05 18.45
CA GLY A 339 11.69 1.17 17.71
C GLY A 339 10.19 1.39 17.53
N TYR A 340 9.88 2.31 16.62
CA TYR A 340 8.51 2.62 16.19
C TYR A 340 8.44 2.63 14.67
N ILE A 341 7.25 2.35 14.12
CA ILE A 341 6.92 2.75 12.76
C ILE A 341 6.91 4.28 12.72
N SER A 342 7.63 4.88 11.77
CA SER A 342 7.87 6.33 11.75
C SER A 342 6.81 7.12 10.98
N GLY A 343 5.92 6.46 10.25
CA GLY A 343 4.82 7.11 9.51
C GLY A 343 4.09 6.13 8.59
N GLY A 344 3.00 6.59 7.98
CA GLY A 344 2.23 5.87 6.96
C GLY A 344 1.21 4.86 7.49
N MET A 345 1.31 4.43 8.74
CA MET A 345 0.28 3.58 9.36
C MET A 345 0.26 3.71 10.88
N TYR A 346 -0.94 3.78 11.43
CA TYR A 346 -1.21 3.90 12.87
C TYR A 346 -2.25 2.86 13.28
N VAL A 347 -2.24 2.45 14.54
CA VAL A 347 -3.31 1.59 15.09
C VAL A 347 -4.46 2.47 15.52
N ALA A 348 -5.65 2.23 14.97
CA ALA A 348 -6.87 2.89 15.40
C ALA A 348 -7.42 2.23 16.68
N LYS A 349 -7.77 3.04 17.67
CA LYS A 349 -8.19 2.61 19.01
C LYS A 349 -9.66 2.22 19.10
N TYR A 350 -10.05 1.26 18.27
CA TYR A 350 -11.38 0.68 18.33
C TYR A 350 -11.54 -0.34 19.46
N ALA A 351 -12.70 -0.31 20.10
CA ALA A 351 -13.13 -1.31 21.06
C ALA A 351 -13.84 -2.49 20.37
N SER A 352 -14.26 -3.49 21.15
CA SER A 352 -15.09 -4.58 20.62
C SER A 352 -16.50 -4.10 20.25
N ALA A 353 -17.01 -3.09 20.95
CA ALA A 353 -18.29 -2.45 20.67
C ALA A 353 -18.07 -1.20 19.81
N ASN A 354 -19.00 -0.90 18.90
CA ASN A 354 -19.00 0.31 18.08
C ASN A 354 -17.76 0.48 17.18
N ALA A 355 -17.12 -0.63 16.79
CA ALA A 355 -16.10 -0.65 15.75
C ALA A 355 -16.73 -0.71 14.35
N PRO A 356 -16.00 -0.34 13.29
CA PRO A 356 -16.44 -0.51 11.92
C PRO A 356 -16.72 -1.98 11.60
N THR A 357 -17.60 -2.20 10.61
CA THR A 357 -18.01 -3.55 10.22
C THR A 357 -16.91 -4.27 9.42
N LEU A 358 -16.66 -5.54 9.75
CA LEU A 358 -15.63 -6.38 9.12
C LEU A 358 -16.11 -7.08 7.84
N THR A 359 -16.69 -6.35 6.89
CA THR A 359 -17.18 -6.92 5.61
C THR A 359 -16.36 -6.43 4.43
N ILE A 360 -16.31 -7.22 3.36
CA ILE A 360 -15.61 -6.86 2.11
C ILE A 360 -16.20 -5.63 1.40
N ALA A 361 -17.47 -5.32 1.67
CA ALA A 361 -18.16 -4.16 1.09
C ALA A 361 -17.94 -2.88 1.91
N ALA A 362 -17.59 -3.01 3.19
CA ALA A 362 -17.41 -1.88 4.10
C ALA A 362 -15.94 -1.54 4.39
N SER A 363 -15.00 -2.39 3.95
CA SER A 363 -13.57 -2.17 4.19
C SER A 363 -12.73 -2.69 3.03
N PRO A 364 -11.67 -1.99 2.58
CA PRO A 364 -11.21 -0.67 3.04
C PRO A 364 -12.26 0.44 2.93
N SER A 365 -12.22 1.40 3.86
CA SER A 365 -13.10 2.58 3.86
C SER A 365 -12.28 3.86 3.96
N PHE A 366 -12.87 4.99 3.59
CA PHE A 366 -12.23 6.30 3.76
C PHE A 366 -12.77 7.03 4.99
N SER A 367 -11.87 7.70 5.70
CA SER A 367 -12.15 8.66 6.77
C SER A 367 -11.29 9.90 6.56
N MET A 368 -11.41 10.89 7.43
CA MET A 368 -10.57 12.09 7.44
C MET A 368 -9.90 12.24 8.80
N ASP A 369 -8.67 12.73 8.77
CA ASP A 369 -8.01 13.27 9.95
C ASP A 369 -8.68 14.61 10.34
N ILE A 370 -8.94 14.80 11.63
CA ILE A 370 -9.67 15.99 12.11
C ILE A 370 -8.82 17.25 12.11
N ASP A 371 -7.50 17.11 12.29
CA ASP A 371 -6.59 18.23 12.53
C ASP A 371 -5.94 18.71 11.22
N LEU A 372 -5.45 17.76 10.42
CA LEU A 372 -4.72 18.00 9.18
C LEU A 372 -5.60 17.91 7.95
N ASN A 373 -6.85 17.45 8.10
CA ASN A 373 -7.77 17.20 6.98
C ASN A 373 -7.15 16.26 5.93
N SER A 374 -6.30 15.34 6.38
CA SER A 374 -5.70 14.29 5.56
C SER A 374 -6.72 13.20 5.29
N LYS A 375 -6.78 12.70 4.06
CA LYS A 375 -7.59 11.50 3.74
C LYS A 375 -6.96 10.28 4.40
N ILE A 376 -7.77 9.47 5.09
CA ILE A 376 -7.34 8.25 5.77
C ILE A 376 -7.98 7.05 5.11
N VAL A 377 -7.18 6.04 4.77
CA VAL A 377 -7.67 4.70 4.46
C VAL A 377 -7.74 3.91 5.75
N LEU A 378 -8.94 3.44 6.10
CA LEU A 378 -9.18 2.59 7.25
C LEU A 378 -9.37 1.14 6.79
N HIS A 379 -8.55 0.24 7.31
CA HIS A 379 -8.69 -1.20 7.07
C HIS A 379 -8.35 -2.01 8.30
N TYR A 380 -8.59 -3.31 8.27
CA TYR A 380 -8.38 -4.18 9.42
C TYR A 380 -7.61 -5.44 9.07
N ILE A 381 -7.07 -6.08 10.09
CA ILE A 381 -6.71 -7.50 10.08
C ILE A 381 -7.44 -8.16 11.24
N SER A 382 -7.99 -9.36 11.04
CA SER A 382 -8.77 -10.04 12.07
C SER A 382 -8.53 -11.55 12.12
N ASN A 383 -8.74 -12.14 13.29
CA ASN A 383 -8.82 -13.60 13.46
C ASN A 383 -10.24 -14.16 13.27
N SER A 384 -11.27 -13.31 13.29
CA SER A 384 -12.67 -13.75 13.17
C SER A 384 -13.54 -12.68 12.50
N ALA A 385 -14.82 -12.97 12.31
CA ALA A 385 -15.79 -12.01 11.80
C ALA A 385 -16.20 -10.94 12.83
N ASN A 386 -15.57 -10.91 14.02
CA ASN A 386 -15.96 -10.07 15.15
C ASN A 386 -14.87 -9.02 15.45
N ALA A 387 -15.30 -7.79 15.77
CA ALA A 387 -14.40 -6.68 16.10
C ALA A 387 -13.50 -6.95 17.33
N SER A 388 -13.94 -7.80 18.25
CA SER A 388 -13.15 -8.22 19.43
C SER A 388 -11.84 -8.92 19.07
N SER A 389 -11.70 -9.41 17.84
CA SER A 389 -10.52 -10.12 17.35
C SER A 389 -9.83 -9.38 16.20
N ALA A 390 -10.16 -8.10 16.00
CA ALA A 390 -9.67 -7.28 14.92
C ALA A 390 -8.78 -6.14 15.43
N VAL A 391 -7.81 -5.78 14.59
CA VAL A 391 -7.03 -4.55 14.72
C VAL A 391 -7.29 -3.73 13.49
N PHE A 392 -7.63 -2.46 13.69
CA PHE A 392 -7.85 -1.50 12.62
C PHE A 392 -6.64 -0.59 12.47
N PHE A 393 -6.37 -0.21 11.23
CA PHE A 393 -5.23 0.60 10.84
C PHE A 393 -5.73 1.85 10.13
N ALA A 394 -5.26 3.00 10.59
CA ALA A 394 -5.41 4.27 9.89
C ALA A 394 -4.16 4.51 9.04
N ILE A 395 -4.36 4.66 7.73
CA ILE A 395 -3.30 4.85 6.73
C ILE A 395 -3.55 6.20 6.05
N PRO A 396 -2.91 7.29 6.54
CA PRO A 396 -3.12 8.62 5.99
C PRO A 396 -2.42 8.80 4.63
N VAL A 397 -3.06 9.57 3.75
CA VAL A 397 -2.51 10.00 2.45
C VAL A 397 -1.84 11.36 2.63
N GLU A 398 -0.70 11.36 3.30
CA GLU A 398 0.04 12.57 3.73
C GLU A 398 1.55 12.43 3.51
N PRO A 399 2.34 13.52 3.58
CA PRO A 399 3.79 13.42 3.48
C PRO A 399 4.35 12.55 4.62
N ILE A 400 5.13 11.54 4.27
CA ILE A 400 5.88 10.71 5.21
C ILE A 400 7.16 11.41 5.65
N LYS A 401 7.77 12.15 4.74
CA LYS A 401 8.97 12.95 4.99
C LYS A 401 8.69 14.41 4.70
N TYR A 402 8.88 15.25 5.72
CA TYR A 402 8.89 16.70 5.59
C TYR A 402 10.32 17.17 5.26
N ALA A 403 10.42 18.13 4.35
CA ALA A 403 11.69 18.69 3.88
C ALA A 403 12.37 19.59 4.92
#